data_AF-A0A3B1D299-F1
#
_entry.id   AF-A0A3B1D299-F1
#
_cell.length_a   1.000
_cell.length_b   1.000
_cell.length_c   1.000
_cell.angle_alpha   90.00
_cell.angle_beta   90.00
_cell.angle_gamma   90.00
#
_symmetry.space_group_name_H-M   'P 1'
#
loop_
_entity.id
_entity.type
_entity.pdbx_description
1 polymer ?
#
loop_
_entity_poly.entity_id
_entity_poly.type
_entity_poly.pdbx_seq_one_letter_code
_entity_poly.pdbx_strand_id
1 'polypeptide(L)'
;MDNHPSRPGDCGRSALSFSNHLDAYFLYAYNVHMDELSFEWDNRKEKSNIKKHGVSFDEAQTVFYDENAIQYCDPDHSEDEDRFILLGVSFKLRTLVVCHCLRDSDCVVRIISARKADKEEEQEYLETR
;
A
#
# COMPACT_ATOMS: atom_id res chain seq x y z
N MET A 1 22.50 -28.92 63.76
CA MET A 1 21.43 -27.95 63.52
C MET A 1 21.62 -27.43 62.11
N ASP A 2 20.56 -27.57 61.34
CA ASP A 2 20.23 -26.80 60.12
C ASP A 2 21.12 -27.05 58.89
N ASN A 3 20.59 -27.76 57.89
CA ASN A 3 19.78 -27.20 56.79
C ASN A 3 20.47 -26.03 56.09
N HIS A 4 21.21 -26.33 55.01
CA HIS A 4 20.76 -26.03 53.64
C HIS A 4 21.90 -26.30 52.64
N PRO A 5 21.64 -27.03 51.54
CA PRO A 5 22.50 -27.01 50.37
C PRO A 5 21.88 -26.18 49.23
N SER A 6 22.69 -25.37 48.55
CA SER A 6 22.55 -24.93 47.14
C SER A 6 23.79 -24.10 46.77
N ARG A 7 24.83 -24.73 46.23
CA ARG A 7 25.22 -24.75 44.79
C ARG A 7 25.53 -23.38 44.17
N PRO A 8 26.79 -23.17 43.74
CA PRO A 8 27.08 -22.49 42.49
C PRO A 8 27.55 -23.50 41.44
N GLY A 9 27.13 -23.24 40.19
CA GLY A 9 27.79 -23.64 38.95
C GLY A 9 28.24 -25.08 38.80
N ASP A 10 27.58 -25.82 37.93
CA ASP A 10 28.39 -26.47 36.89
C ASP A 10 27.63 -26.69 35.59
N CYS A 11 28.46 -26.68 34.57
CA CYS A 11 28.28 -26.88 33.17
C CYS A 11 27.84 -28.32 32.84
N GLY A 12 27.01 -28.46 31.81
CA GLY A 12 27.09 -29.62 30.91
C GLY A 12 25.97 -30.66 30.94
N ARG A 13 25.36 -30.82 29.74
CA ARG A 13 24.69 -32.01 29.17
C ARG A 13 23.30 -32.33 29.73
N SER A 14 22.28 -32.69 28.94
CA SER A 14 22.20 -33.07 27.53
C SER A 14 20.73 -33.08 27.09
N ALA A 15 20.54 -32.81 25.80
CA ALA A 15 19.53 -33.34 24.87
C ALA A 15 18.16 -33.81 25.43
N LEU A 16 17.08 -33.24 24.90
CA LEU A 16 16.46 -33.77 23.68
C LEU A 16 15.40 -32.79 23.13
N SER A 17 15.40 -32.70 21.80
CA SER A 17 14.48 -32.02 20.89
C SER A 17 13.02 -31.92 21.35
N PHE A 18 12.44 -30.72 21.27
CA PHE A 18 11.18 -30.55 20.54
C PHE A 18 11.27 -29.31 19.64
N SER A 19 11.22 -29.60 18.34
CA SER A 19 11.01 -28.69 17.23
C SER A 19 9.72 -27.90 17.45
N ASN A 20 9.84 -26.60 17.70
CA ASN A 20 8.76 -25.66 17.38
C ASN A 20 9.30 -24.61 16.41
N HIS A 21 9.52 -25.08 15.18
CA HIS A 21 9.64 -24.26 13.98
C HIS A 21 8.26 -23.67 13.57
N LEU A 22 7.48 -23.18 14.53
CA LEU A 22 6.12 -22.66 14.31
C LEU A 22 5.77 -21.38 15.10
N ASP A 23 6.68 -20.84 15.91
CA ASP A 23 6.46 -19.50 16.53
C ASP A 23 7.03 -18.35 15.67
N ALA A 24 7.86 -18.66 14.67
CA ALA A 24 8.40 -17.67 13.74
C ALA A 24 7.49 -17.41 12.53
N TYR A 25 6.58 -18.33 12.19
CA TYR A 25 5.70 -18.17 11.03
C TYR A 25 4.48 -17.29 11.31
N PHE A 26 3.95 -17.28 12.55
CA PHE A 26 2.84 -16.40 12.90
C PHE A 26 3.25 -14.93 13.00
N LEU A 27 4.49 -14.62 13.38
CA LEU A 27 4.98 -13.24 13.38
C LEU A 27 5.45 -12.76 12.01
N TYR A 28 5.84 -13.65 11.09
CA TYR A 28 6.22 -13.26 9.72
C TYR A 28 5.02 -13.12 8.78
N ALA A 29 3.87 -13.75 9.09
CA ALA A 29 2.62 -13.60 8.34
C ALA A 29 1.79 -12.36 8.75
N TYR A 30 2.11 -11.73 9.89
CA TYR A 30 1.48 -10.47 10.34
C TYR A 30 2.33 -9.22 10.12
N ASN A 31 3.56 -9.40 9.62
CA ASN A 31 4.36 -8.32 9.05
C ASN A 31 4.18 -8.27 7.53
N VAL A 32 2.96 -8.48 7.04
CA VAL A 32 2.51 -7.59 5.96
C VAL A 32 2.42 -6.25 6.65
N HIS A 33 3.55 -5.54 6.71
CA HIS A 33 3.52 -4.11 6.89
C HIS A 33 2.52 -3.63 5.85
N MET A 34 1.30 -3.30 6.29
CA MET A 34 0.64 -2.12 5.78
C MET A 34 1.66 -1.01 6.01
N ASP A 35 2.63 -0.89 5.10
CA ASP A 35 3.32 0.36 4.94
C ASP A 35 2.18 1.33 4.63
N GLU A 36 1.89 2.16 5.63
CA GLU A 36 0.81 3.11 5.61
C GLU A 36 1.04 3.98 4.37
N LEU A 37 0.29 3.70 3.28
CA LEU A 37 0.46 4.42 2.02
C LEU A 37 0.34 5.91 2.33
N SER A 38 1.45 6.61 2.13
CA SER A 38 1.50 8.04 2.37
C SER A 38 1.22 8.76 1.07
N PHE A 39 0.38 9.79 1.13
CA PHE A 39 -0.04 10.52 -0.05
C PHE A 39 0.50 11.94 -0.03
N GLU A 40 1.06 12.36 -1.15
CA GLU A 40 1.57 13.71 -1.35
C GLU A 40 0.97 14.33 -2.62
N TRP A 41 0.76 15.63 -2.60
CA TRP A 41 0.42 16.40 -3.80
C TRP A 41 0.76 17.88 -3.65
N ASP A 42 0.84 18.58 -4.78
CA ASP A 42 0.95 20.04 -4.79
C ASP A 42 -0.46 20.66 -4.63
N ASN A 43 -0.66 21.44 -3.56
CA ASN A 43 -1.90 22.18 -3.30
C ASN A 43 -2.36 23.08 -4.46
N ARG A 44 -1.44 23.61 -5.27
CA ARG A 44 -1.77 24.40 -6.47
C ARG A 44 -2.31 23.50 -7.59
N LYS A 45 -1.74 22.31 -7.74
CA LYS A 45 -2.27 21.30 -8.67
C LYS A 45 -3.63 20.81 -8.22
N GLU A 46 -3.82 20.54 -6.94
CA GLU A 46 -5.12 20.11 -6.40
C GLU A 46 -6.22 21.12 -6.73
N LYS A 47 -6.00 22.40 -6.41
CA LYS A 47 -6.99 23.46 -6.72
C LYS A 47 -7.31 23.52 -8.21
N SER A 48 -6.30 23.35 -9.06
CA SER A 48 -6.46 23.33 -10.52
C SER A 48 -7.22 22.08 -10.99
N ASN A 49 -6.95 20.93 -10.38
CA ASN A 49 -7.59 19.65 -10.66
C ASN A 49 -9.07 19.69 -10.27
N ILE A 50 -9.40 20.18 -9.06
CA ILE A 50 -10.79 20.36 -8.61
C ILE A 50 -11.54 21.28 -9.58
N LYS A 51 -10.93 22.41 -9.98
CA LYS A 51 -11.55 23.34 -10.93
C LYS A 51 -11.80 22.71 -12.30
N LYS A 52 -10.88 21.88 -12.79
CA LYS A 52 -10.95 21.28 -14.13
C LYS A 52 -11.80 20.00 -14.18
N HIS A 53 -11.75 19.18 -13.14
CA HIS A 53 -12.28 17.82 -13.14
C HIS A 53 -13.32 17.53 -12.06
N GLY A 54 -13.49 18.41 -11.05
CA GLY A 54 -14.46 18.21 -9.98
C GLY A 54 -14.13 17.03 -9.04
N VAL A 55 -12.84 16.69 -8.95
CA VAL A 55 -12.30 15.62 -8.11
C VAL A 55 -11.17 16.21 -7.26
N SER A 56 -11.25 16.04 -5.93
CA SER A 56 -10.17 16.40 -5.01
C SER A 56 -9.16 15.26 -4.90
N PHE A 57 -7.93 15.57 -4.49
CA PHE A 57 -6.93 14.52 -4.32
C PHE A 57 -7.18 13.69 -3.06
N ASP A 58 -7.79 14.29 -2.03
CA ASP A 58 -8.36 13.54 -0.89
C ASP A 58 -9.38 12.47 -1.30
N GLU A 59 -10.13 12.68 -2.38
CA GLU A 59 -11.04 11.64 -2.88
C GLU A 59 -10.28 10.64 -3.75
N ALA A 60 -9.38 11.13 -4.60
CA ALA A 60 -8.59 10.29 -5.49
C ALA A 60 -7.74 9.27 -4.72
N GLN A 61 -7.19 9.63 -3.55
CA GLN A 61 -6.42 8.71 -2.72
C GLN A 61 -7.25 7.49 -2.27
N THR A 62 -8.57 7.64 -2.17
CA THR A 62 -9.45 6.54 -1.74
C THR A 62 -9.49 5.38 -2.73
N VAL A 63 -9.15 5.65 -4.00
CA VAL A 63 -9.08 4.65 -5.07
C VAL A 63 -7.98 3.62 -4.82
N PHE A 64 -6.91 4.00 -4.10
CA PHE A 64 -5.82 3.08 -3.75
C PHE A 64 -6.24 2.00 -2.74
N TYR A 65 -7.42 2.15 -2.12
CA TYR A 65 -7.99 1.15 -1.22
C TYR A 65 -9.05 0.28 -1.92
N ASP A 66 -9.28 0.45 -3.22
CA ASP A 66 -10.13 -0.43 -3.99
C ASP A 66 -9.34 -1.68 -4.41
N GLU A 67 -9.73 -2.84 -3.87
CA GLU A 67 -9.10 -4.14 -4.15
C GLU A 67 -9.22 -4.54 -5.64
N ASN A 68 -10.17 -3.96 -6.38
CA ASN A 68 -10.37 -4.23 -7.80
C ASN A 68 -9.78 -3.13 -8.70
N ALA A 69 -9.00 -2.19 -8.14
CA ALA A 69 -8.41 -1.13 -8.93
C ALA A 69 -7.41 -1.71 -9.97
N ILE A 70 -7.48 -1.18 -11.18
CA ILE A 70 -6.63 -1.60 -12.29
C ILE A 70 -5.50 -0.58 -12.44
N GLN A 71 -4.26 -1.04 -12.36
CA GLN A 71 -3.08 -0.19 -12.55
C GLN A 71 -2.47 -0.44 -13.94
N TYR A 72 -2.15 0.64 -14.63
CA TYR A 72 -1.45 0.65 -15.91
C TYR A 72 -0.14 1.42 -15.78
N CYS A 73 0.91 0.96 -16.47
CA CYS A 73 2.10 1.78 -16.70
C CYS A 73 1.78 2.80 -17.79
N ASP A 74 2.16 4.07 -17.59
CA ASP A 74 2.03 5.11 -18.62
C ASP A 74 3.14 4.92 -19.67
N PRO A 75 2.83 4.46 -20.91
CA PRO A 75 3.83 4.13 -21.91
C PRO A 75 4.51 5.35 -22.54
N ASP A 76 3.97 6.56 -22.32
CA ASP A 76 4.45 7.81 -22.92
C ASP A 76 5.40 8.60 -21.99
N HIS A 77 5.82 8.04 -20.85
CA HIS A 77 6.66 8.79 -19.91
C HIS A 77 8.17 8.76 -20.24
N SER A 78 8.84 9.89 -19.99
CA SER A 78 10.28 10.08 -20.10
C SER A 78 11.07 9.34 -19.00
N GLU A 79 12.33 9.01 -19.27
CA GLU A 79 13.22 8.13 -18.48
C GLU A 79 13.57 8.55 -17.03
N ASP A 80 12.92 9.59 -16.48
CA ASP A 80 13.28 10.19 -15.19
C ASP A 80 12.33 9.87 -14.01
N GLU A 81 11.05 9.52 -14.23
CA GLU A 81 10.10 9.15 -13.15
C GLU A 81 9.01 8.18 -13.67
N ASP A 82 8.83 6.99 -13.08
CA ASP A 82 7.76 6.07 -13.48
C ASP A 82 6.38 6.64 -13.13
N ARG A 83 5.51 6.77 -14.16
CA ARG A 83 4.12 7.18 -13.99
C ARG A 83 3.17 6.02 -14.17
N PHE A 84 2.18 6.00 -13.29
CA PHE A 84 1.17 4.98 -13.23
C PHE A 84 -0.21 5.60 -13.30
N ILE A 85 -1.11 4.92 -14.00
CA ILE A 85 -2.52 5.26 -14.06
C ILE A 85 -3.27 4.20 -13.25
N LEU A 86 -4.12 4.65 -12.34
CA LEU A 86 -4.97 3.79 -11.53
C LEU A 86 -6.42 4.08 -11.87
N LEU A 87 -7.15 3.05 -12.28
CA LEU A 87 -8.59 3.08 -12.55
C LEU A 87 -9.30 2.32 -11.44
N GLY A 88 -10.16 2.98 -10.68
CA GLY A 88 -10.91 2.31 -9.61
C GLY A 88 -12.01 3.16 -9.00
N VAL A 89 -12.67 2.62 -7.99
CA VAL A 89 -13.82 3.25 -7.35
C VAL A 89 -13.42 3.97 -6.06
N SER A 90 -13.74 5.25 -5.99
CA SER A 90 -13.59 6.05 -4.77
C SER A 90 -14.64 5.72 -3.72
N PHE A 91 -14.42 6.14 -2.46
CA PHE A 91 -15.42 6.01 -1.39
C PHE A 91 -16.73 6.78 -1.65
N LYS A 92 -16.74 7.69 -2.63
CA LYS A 92 -17.98 8.36 -3.09
C LYS A 92 -18.71 7.55 -4.17
N LEU A 93 -18.33 6.30 -4.41
CA LEU A 93 -18.89 5.41 -5.42
C LEU A 93 -18.78 5.98 -6.85
N ARG A 94 -17.67 6.67 -7.12
CA ARG A 94 -17.35 7.20 -8.46
C ARG A 94 -16.13 6.47 -8.99
N THR A 95 -16.19 6.00 -10.23
CA THR A 95 -15.03 5.47 -10.96
C THR A 95 -14.13 6.62 -11.37
N LEU A 96 -12.87 6.57 -10.94
CA LEU A 96 -11.88 7.61 -11.16
C LEU A 96 -10.65 7.04 -11.87
N VAL A 97 -10.05 7.89 -12.69
CA VAL A 97 -8.72 7.68 -13.26
C VAL A 97 -7.76 8.58 -12.51
N VAL A 98 -6.75 8.00 -11.89
CA VAL A 98 -5.77 8.68 -11.04
C VAL A 98 -4.37 8.47 -11.62
N CYS A 99 -3.71 9.55 -12.01
CA CYS A 99 -2.31 9.51 -12.42
C CYS A 99 -1.43 9.80 -11.20
N HIS A 100 -0.46 8.93 -10.95
CA HIS A 100 0.45 9.04 -9.80
C HIS A 100 1.87 8.63 -10.18
N CYS A 101 2.83 9.00 -9.32
CA CYS A 101 4.17 8.42 -9.32
C CYS A 101 4.51 7.92 -7.91
N LEU A 102 5.39 6.93 -7.85
CA LEU A 102 5.91 6.38 -6.60
C LEU A 102 7.25 7.07 -6.29
N ARG A 103 7.50 7.34 -5.00
CA ARG A 103 8.76 7.90 -4.49
C ARG A 103 9.31 7.02 -3.37
N ASP A 104 10.64 7.07 -3.20
CA ASP A 104 11.48 6.39 -2.20
C ASP A 104 10.84 5.19 -1.50
N SER A 105 11.33 3.99 -1.80
CA SER A 105 10.90 2.71 -1.21
C SER A 105 9.44 2.31 -1.47
N ASP A 106 8.80 2.87 -2.52
CA ASP A 106 7.44 2.53 -2.99
C ASP A 106 6.30 2.77 -1.97
N CYS A 107 6.58 3.50 -0.89
CA CYS A 107 5.62 3.77 0.20
C CYS A 107 4.97 5.17 0.12
N VAL A 108 5.45 6.03 -0.78
CA VAL A 108 4.95 7.40 -0.97
C VAL A 108 4.34 7.54 -2.36
N VAL A 109 3.03 7.74 -2.38
CA VAL A 109 2.24 7.97 -3.60
C VAL A 109 2.06 9.45 -3.81
N ARG A 110 2.60 9.98 -4.92
CA ARG A 110 2.35 11.35 -5.33
C ARG A 110 1.23 11.41 -6.37
N ILE A 111 0.10 12.00 -6.00
CA ILE A 111 -1.03 12.20 -6.92
C ILE A 111 -0.74 13.41 -7.82
N ILE A 112 -0.77 13.18 -9.13
CA ILE A 112 -0.47 14.19 -10.16
C ILE A 112 -1.77 14.79 -10.71
N SER A 113 -2.75 13.94 -11.00
CA SER A 113 -4.07 14.33 -11.51
C SER A 113 -5.11 13.26 -11.24
N ALA A 114 -6.37 13.68 -11.15
CA ALA A 114 -7.50 12.79 -10.98
C ALA A 114 -8.71 13.30 -11.74
N ARG A 115 -9.40 12.42 -12.46
CA ARG A 115 -10.64 12.73 -13.17
C ARG A 115 -11.63 11.59 -13.02
N LYS A 116 -12.88 11.86 -13.37
CA LYS A 116 -13.84 10.77 -13.59
C LYS A 116 -13.39 9.93 -14.78
N ALA A 117 -13.58 8.62 -14.66
CA ALA A 117 -13.51 7.73 -15.80
C ALA A 117 -14.54 8.16 -16.85
N ASP A 118 -14.22 7.97 -18.12
CA ASP A 118 -15.21 8.05 -19.19
C ASP A 118 -16.02 6.75 -19.27
N LYS A 119 -16.93 6.67 -20.25
CA LYS A 119 -17.80 5.50 -20.37
C LYS A 119 -17.05 4.23 -20.74
N GLU A 120 -15.99 4.34 -21.52
CA GLU A 120 -15.22 3.18 -21.98
C GLU A 120 -14.40 2.63 -20.80
N GLU A 121 -13.73 3.51 -20.06
CA GLU A 121 -13.01 3.17 -18.84
C GLU A 121 -13.94 2.63 -17.72
N GLU A 122 -15.15 3.18 -17.58
CA GLU A 122 -16.14 2.64 -16.65
C GLU A 122 -16.56 1.21 -17.03
N GLN A 123 -16.73 0.92 -18.32
CA GLN A 123 -17.03 -0.45 -18.76
C GLN A 123 -15.84 -1.38 -18.51
N GLU A 124 -14.62 -0.95 -18.82
CA GLU A 124 -13.41 -1.73 -18.59
C GLU A 124 -13.27 -2.16 -17.12
N TYR A 125 -13.49 -1.21 -16.19
CA TYR A 125 -13.49 -1.51 -14.76
C TYR A 125 -14.56 -2.54 -14.37
N LEU A 126 -15.77 -2.44 -14.95
CA LEU A 126 -16.87 -3.36 -14.66
C LEU A 126 -16.67 -4.75 -15.25
N GLU A 127 -16.01 -4.88 -16.40
CA GLU A 127 -15.72 -6.16 -17.04
C GLU A 127 -14.60 -6.93 -16.33
N THR A 128 -13.69 -6.20 -15.67
CA THR A 128 -12.53 -6.77 -14.96
C THR A 128 -12.86 -7.19 -13.53
N ARG A 129 -14.00 -6.73 -12.98
CA ARG A 129 -14.52 -7.07 -11.65
C ARG A 129 -15.25 -8.42 -11.62
#